data_AF-A0A0M2VJ55-F1
#
_entry.id   AF-A0A0M2VJ55-F1
#
_cell.length_a   1.000
_cell.length_b   1.000
_cell.length_c   1.000
_cell.angle_alpha   90.00
_cell.angle_beta   90.00
_cell.angle_gamma   90.00
#
_symmetry.space_group_name_H-M   'P 1'
#
loop_
_entity.id
_entity.type
_entity.pdbx_description
1 polymer ?
#
loop_
_entity_poly.entity_id
_entity_poly.type
_entity_poly.pdbx_seq_one_letter_code
_entity_poly.pdbx_strand_id
1 'polypeptide(L)'
;MNLIRAPFLLVVMGLLLLSCNLSAATVVQFNTERNASCWQLIEQKKPGFCRLYFQMSGIKADTIYAKQEQLVRSVSEYPAKRSAYPTSFQQLEYALQFFHYSSEYFKIRNNLVFIRSDDGAMQLNMGILTSASSGYSFLLADSDNQLKQLVNGMKDLDNISSRYRRGIEQLFQN
;
A
#
# COMPACT_ATOMS: atom_id res chain seq x y z
N MET A 1 -33.31 38.44 -32.78
CA MET A 1 -32.77 37.15 -33.28
C MET A 1 -31.46 37.44 -34.02
N ASN A 2 -30.32 37.01 -33.47
CA ASN A 2 -29.09 36.70 -34.20
C ASN A 2 -28.05 36.24 -33.17
N LEU A 3 -28.34 35.11 -32.51
CA LEU A 3 -27.46 34.47 -31.54
C LEU A 3 -26.91 33.15 -32.10
N ILE A 4 -26.57 33.12 -33.39
CA ILE A 4 -26.02 31.92 -34.04
C ILE A 4 -24.98 32.36 -35.09
N ARG A 5 -23.80 32.80 -34.62
CA ARG A 5 -22.63 32.97 -35.48
C ARG A 5 -21.38 32.54 -34.70
N ALA A 6 -21.17 31.23 -34.63
CA ALA A 6 -19.90 30.51 -34.45
C ALA A 6 -20.09 29.28 -33.56
N PRO A 7 -20.71 28.19 -34.07
CA PRO A 7 -20.76 26.92 -33.33
C PRO A 7 -19.36 26.36 -33.01
N PHE A 8 -18.34 26.79 -33.75
CA PHE A 8 -16.95 26.39 -33.56
C PHE A 8 -16.30 26.96 -32.29
N LEU A 9 -16.70 28.16 -31.84
CA LEU A 9 -16.12 28.78 -30.64
C LEU A 9 -16.54 28.05 -29.35
N LEU A 10 -17.76 27.50 -29.32
CA LEU A 10 -18.25 26.68 -28.21
C LEU A 10 -17.58 25.30 -28.16
N VAL A 11 -17.23 24.71 -29.31
CA VAL A 11 -16.51 23.43 -29.39
C VAL A 11 -15.05 23.58 -28.91
N VAL A 12 -14.39 24.68 -29.27
CA VAL A 12 -13.00 24.96 -28.83
C VAL A 12 -12.93 25.28 -27.33
N MET A 13 -13.93 25.96 -26.76
CA MET A 13 -14.03 26.14 -25.29
C MET A 13 -14.39 24.85 -24.55
N GLY A 14 -15.19 23.96 -25.15
CA GLY A 14 -15.50 22.64 -24.56
C GLY A 14 -14.29 21.70 -24.48
N LEU A 15 -13.37 21.80 -25.45
CA LEU A 15 -12.14 20.98 -25.50
C LEU A 15 -11.06 21.42 -24.50
N LEU A 16 -11.09 22.67 -24.02
CA LEU A 16 -10.17 23.18 -22.99
C LEU A 16 -10.61 22.84 -21.55
N LEU A 17 -11.85 22.38 -21.36
CA LEU A 17 -12.41 21.98 -20.05
C LEU A 17 -12.34 20.47 -19.79
N LEU A 18 -11.84 19.68 -20.75
CA LEU A 18 -11.37 18.31 -20.49
C LEU A 18 -10.07 18.40 -19.70
N SER A 19 -10.25 18.77 -18.43
CA SER A 19 -9.31 18.64 -17.34
C SER A 19 -8.89 17.19 -17.34
N CYS A 20 -7.78 16.92 -18.03
CA CYS A 20 -7.12 15.65 -17.98
C CYS A 20 -6.65 15.54 -16.53
N ASN A 21 -7.47 14.90 -15.69
CA ASN A 21 -7.01 14.34 -14.43
C ASN A 21 -6.03 13.25 -14.84
N LEU A 22 -4.80 13.64 -15.21
CA LEU A 22 -3.66 12.75 -15.09
C LEU A 22 -3.61 12.43 -13.59
N SER A 23 -4.28 11.33 -13.23
CA SER A 23 -4.06 10.68 -11.96
C SER A 23 -2.58 10.37 -11.93
N ALA A 24 -1.82 11.22 -11.23
CA ALA A 24 -0.39 11.02 -11.10
C ALA A 24 -0.19 9.63 -10.49
N ALA A 25 0.63 8.82 -11.16
CA ALA A 25 0.93 7.45 -10.76
C ALA A 25 1.27 7.41 -9.26
N THR A 26 0.63 6.50 -8.51
CA THR A 26 0.96 6.36 -7.08
C THR A 26 2.24 5.54 -6.97
N VAL A 27 3.37 6.21 -6.79
CA VAL A 27 4.67 5.55 -6.70
C VAL A 27 5.14 5.52 -5.25
N VAL A 28 5.49 4.34 -4.74
CA VAL A 28 6.18 4.20 -3.45
C VAL A 28 7.68 4.30 -3.67
N GLN A 29 8.31 5.27 -3.02
CA GLN A 29 9.74 5.51 -3.07
C GLN A 29 10.40 5.06 -1.77
N PHE A 30 11.33 4.12 -1.88
CA PHE A 30 12.16 3.71 -0.75
C PHE A 30 13.43 4.56 -0.73
N ASN A 31 13.65 5.29 0.37
CA ASN A 31 14.82 6.13 0.51
C ASN A 31 16.08 5.27 0.70
N THR A 32 16.95 5.23 -0.30
CA THR A 32 18.15 4.37 -0.30
C THR A 32 19.07 4.64 0.89
N GLU A 33 19.31 5.92 1.22
CA GLU A 33 20.20 6.32 2.30
C GLU A 33 19.65 5.95 3.67
N ARG A 34 18.39 6.31 3.96
CA ARG A 34 17.72 5.98 5.24
C ARG A 34 17.55 4.47 5.44
N ASN A 35 17.46 3.72 4.35
CA ASN A 35 17.26 2.28 4.40
C ASN A 35 18.55 1.46 4.31
N ALA A 36 19.72 2.09 4.12
CA ALA A 36 20.98 1.38 3.88
C ALA A 36 21.27 0.31 4.96
N SER A 37 21.15 0.66 6.24
CA SER A 37 21.37 -0.28 7.35
C SER A 37 20.31 -1.39 7.41
N CYS A 38 19.06 -1.09 7.07
CA CYS A 38 17.98 -2.08 7.04
C CYS A 38 18.20 -3.09 5.89
N TRP A 39 18.63 -2.60 4.72
CA TRP A 39 19.00 -3.46 3.60
C TRP A 39 20.20 -4.35 3.91
N GLN A 40 21.23 -3.83 4.58
CA GLN A 40 22.35 -4.66 5.03
C GLN A 40 21.90 -5.80 5.95
N LEU A 41 20.98 -5.55 6.89
CA LEU A 41 20.44 -6.58 7.77
C LEU A 41 19.66 -7.65 6.97
N ILE A 42 18.82 -7.21 6.04
CA ILE A 42 18.03 -8.10 5.17
C ILE A 42 18.94 -8.98 4.31
N GLU A 43 19.94 -8.37 3.65
CA GLU A 43 20.88 -9.05 2.75
C GLU A 43 21.83 -10.00 3.47
N GLN A 44 22.34 -9.61 4.64
CA GLN A 44 23.24 -10.42 5.44
C GLN A 44 22.54 -11.51 6.27
N LYS A 45 21.20 -11.58 6.19
CA LYS A 45 20.38 -12.54 6.94
C LYS A 45 20.62 -12.53 8.45
N LYS A 46 20.97 -11.36 8.99
CA LYS A 46 21.25 -11.21 10.43
C LYS A 46 19.96 -11.09 11.24
N PRO A 47 19.88 -11.70 12.43
CA PRO A 47 18.82 -11.39 13.39
C PRO A 47 18.82 -9.90 13.74
N GLY A 48 17.63 -9.38 14.05
CA GLY A 48 17.45 -8.02 14.51
C GLY A 48 16.17 -7.35 14.01
N PHE A 49 16.09 -6.05 14.25
CA PHE A 49 14.95 -5.21 13.97
C PHE A 49 15.38 -4.00 13.14
N CYS A 50 14.63 -3.65 12.10
CA CYS A 50 14.81 -2.39 11.39
C CYS A 50 13.48 -1.81 10.87
N ARG A 51 13.49 -0.51 10.57
CA ARG A 51 12.36 0.21 9.98
C ARG A 51 12.72 0.58 8.55
N LEU A 52 12.04 -0.03 7.59
CA LEU A 52 12.21 0.26 6.17
C LEU A 52 11.31 1.45 5.80
N TYR A 53 11.92 2.62 5.68
CA TYR A 53 11.25 3.88 5.39
C TYR A 53 10.82 3.96 3.92
N PHE A 54 9.62 4.48 3.69
CA PHE A 54 9.14 4.78 2.35
C PHE A 54 8.36 6.09 2.33
N GLN A 55 8.26 6.68 1.15
CA GLN A 55 7.40 7.82 0.87
C GLN A 55 6.44 7.46 -0.25
N MET A 56 5.18 7.84 -0.08
CA MET A 56 4.23 7.79 -1.18
C MET A 56 4.38 9.08 -1.99
N SER A 57 4.54 8.95 -3.29
CA SER A 57 4.56 10.06 -4.25
C SER A 57 3.29 10.05 -5.08
N GLY A 58 2.73 11.23 -5.34
CA GLY A 58 1.41 11.43 -5.96
C GLY A 58 0.47 12.32 -5.13
N ILE A 59 -0.67 12.71 -5.69
CA ILE A 59 -1.75 13.41 -4.97
C ILE A 59 -2.53 12.38 -4.15
N LYS A 60 -2.00 11.95 -3.01
CA LYS A 60 -2.82 11.31 -1.96
C LYS A 60 -2.72 12.17 -0.71
N ALA A 61 -3.75 13.00 -0.53
CA ALA A 61 -3.91 13.86 0.63
C ALA A 61 -3.99 13.01 1.91
N ASP A 62 -3.52 13.60 3.01
CA ASP A 62 -3.49 13.10 4.39
C ASP A 62 -4.63 12.12 4.66
N THR A 63 -4.34 10.82 4.51
CA THR A 63 -5.37 9.79 4.60
C THR A 63 -5.93 9.75 6.02
N ILE A 64 -7.19 9.35 6.15
CA ILE A 64 -7.89 9.40 7.43
C ILE A 64 -7.33 8.35 8.40
N TYR A 65 -7.32 8.69 9.69
CA TYR A 65 -7.15 7.68 10.73
C TYR A 65 -8.31 6.69 10.64
N ALA A 66 -8.00 5.40 10.62
CA ALA A 66 -9.01 4.35 10.60
C ALA A 66 -9.75 4.32 11.95
N LYS A 67 -11.05 3.99 11.93
CA LYS A 67 -11.76 3.71 13.18
C LYS A 67 -11.26 2.39 13.75
N GLN A 68 -11.15 2.30 15.07
CA GLN A 68 -10.68 1.08 15.73
C GLN A 68 -11.55 -0.13 15.35
N GLU A 69 -12.87 0.03 15.32
CA GLU A 69 -13.82 -1.04 14.95
C GLU A 69 -13.54 -1.65 13.57
N GLN A 70 -13.21 -0.81 12.57
CA GLN A 70 -12.87 -1.25 11.22
C GLN A 70 -11.58 -2.08 11.19
N LEU A 71 -10.63 -1.77 12.08
CA LEU A 71 -9.35 -2.46 12.13
C LEU A 71 -9.39 -3.74 12.99
N VAL A 72 -10.19 -3.80 14.05
CA VAL A 72 -10.25 -4.98 14.94
C VAL A 72 -10.57 -6.26 14.17
N ARG A 73 -11.59 -6.20 13.31
CA ARG A 73 -11.98 -7.33 12.47
C ARG A 73 -10.92 -7.69 11.43
N SER A 74 -10.46 -6.71 10.66
CA SER A 74 -9.44 -6.94 9.63
C SER A 74 -8.15 -7.50 10.21
N VAL A 75 -7.70 -7.04 11.39
CA VAL A 75 -6.51 -7.58 12.08
C VAL A 75 -6.68 -9.05 12.42
N SER A 76 -7.87 -9.46 12.86
CA SER A 76 -8.15 -10.86 13.20
C SER A 76 -8.30 -11.74 11.97
N GLU A 77 -8.96 -11.26 10.92
CA GLU A 77 -9.30 -12.08 9.74
C GLU A 77 -8.19 -12.11 8.68
N TYR A 78 -7.42 -11.03 8.54
CA TYR A 78 -6.41 -10.90 7.50
C TYR A 78 -5.38 -12.04 7.49
N PRO A 79 -4.78 -12.47 8.63
CA PRO A 79 -3.82 -13.56 8.62
C PRO A 79 -4.40 -14.86 8.06
N ALA A 80 -5.63 -15.19 8.49
CA ALA A 80 -6.34 -16.39 8.04
C ALA A 80 -6.69 -16.33 6.54
N LYS A 81 -7.15 -15.16 6.06
CA LYS A 81 -7.45 -14.93 4.63
C LYS A 81 -6.19 -15.03 3.77
N ARG A 82 -5.08 -14.44 4.21
CA ARG A 82 -3.79 -14.55 3.52
C ARG A 82 -3.34 -16.01 3.47
N SER A 83 -3.34 -16.72 4.61
CA SER A 83 -2.88 -18.12 4.66
C SER A 83 -3.79 -19.11 3.93
N ALA A 84 -5.05 -18.75 3.65
CA ALA A 84 -5.98 -19.58 2.90
C ALA A 84 -5.58 -19.73 1.41
N TYR A 85 -4.72 -18.86 0.88
CA TYR A 85 -4.23 -18.99 -0.48
C TYR A 85 -3.14 -20.07 -0.58
N PRO A 86 -3.26 -21.02 -1.52
CA PRO A 86 -2.43 -22.23 -1.56
C PRO A 86 -0.99 -21.98 -2.02
N THR A 87 -0.71 -20.86 -2.68
CA THR A 87 0.63 -20.54 -3.21
C THR A 87 1.20 -19.29 -2.59
N SER A 88 2.52 -19.26 -2.37
CA SER A 88 3.24 -18.08 -1.88
C SER A 88 3.05 -16.87 -2.79
N PHE A 89 2.90 -17.09 -4.10
CA PHE A 89 2.58 -16.04 -5.08
C PHE A 89 1.22 -15.40 -4.83
N GLN A 90 0.16 -16.19 -4.60
CA GLN A 90 -1.17 -15.65 -4.30
C GLN A 90 -1.20 -14.94 -2.95
N GLN A 91 -0.49 -15.47 -1.94
CA GLN A 91 -0.33 -14.80 -0.63
C GLN A 91 0.34 -13.43 -0.77
N LEU A 92 1.40 -13.37 -1.59
CA LEU A 92 2.09 -12.14 -1.91
C LEU A 92 1.19 -11.15 -2.66
N GLU A 93 0.49 -11.60 -3.70
CA GLU A 93 -0.43 -10.78 -4.49
C GLU A 93 -1.56 -10.22 -3.60
N TYR A 94 -2.08 -11.04 -2.67
CA TYR A 94 -3.04 -10.60 -1.67
C TYR A 94 -2.47 -9.54 -0.73
N ALA A 95 -1.26 -9.76 -0.20
CA ALA A 95 -0.59 -8.79 0.68
C ALA A 95 -0.29 -7.46 -0.04
N LEU A 96 0.10 -7.52 -1.31
CA LEU A 96 0.36 -6.32 -2.13
C LEU A 96 -0.93 -5.53 -2.39
N GLN A 97 -2.03 -6.21 -2.74
CA GLN A 97 -3.33 -5.56 -2.88
C GLN A 97 -3.86 -5.01 -1.55
N PHE A 98 -3.58 -5.70 -0.43
CA PHE A 98 -3.95 -5.21 0.90
C PHE A 98 -3.19 -3.94 1.26
N PHE A 99 -1.89 -3.89 0.98
CA PHE A 99 -1.10 -2.67 1.12
C PHE A 99 -1.67 -1.54 0.25
N HIS A 100 -1.93 -1.83 -1.03
CA HIS A 100 -2.45 -0.83 -1.96
C HIS A 100 -3.79 -0.26 -1.48
N TYR A 101 -4.76 -1.12 -1.17
CA TYR A 101 -6.04 -0.72 -0.59
C TYR A 101 -5.83 0.11 0.69
N SER A 102 -5.04 -0.38 1.64
CA SER A 102 -4.82 0.33 2.90
C SER A 102 -4.23 1.72 2.69
N SER A 103 -3.32 1.86 1.73
CA SER A 103 -2.70 3.13 1.35
C SER A 103 -3.65 4.09 0.61
N GLU A 104 -4.72 3.58 0.00
CA GLU A 104 -5.77 4.39 -0.64
C GLU A 104 -6.74 4.97 0.39
N TYR A 105 -7.08 4.21 1.44
CA TYR A 105 -8.19 4.54 2.33
C TYR A 105 -7.76 5.00 3.73
N PHE A 106 -6.57 4.66 4.20
CA PHE A 106 -6.15 4.89 5.58
C PHE A 106 -4.77 5.53 5.71
N LYS A 107 -4.55 6.18 6.86
CA LYS A 107 -3.22 6.66 7.25
C LYS A 107 -2.32 5.50 7.60
N ILE A 108 -1.38 5.21 6.71
CA ILE A 108 -0.34 4.20 6.95
C ILE A 108 0.91 4.85 7.53
N ARG A 109 1.61 4.12 8.39
CA ARG A 109 2.93 4.53 8.88
C ARG A 109 3.91 4.45 7.70
N ASN A 110 4.67 5.52 7.49
CA ASN A 110 5.70 5.65 6.43
C ASN A 110 6.95 4.78 6.66
N ASN A 111 6.84 3.72 7.45
CA ASN A 111 7.85 2.69 7.58
C ASN A 111 7.20 1.32 7.72
N LEU A 112 7.85 0.32 7.12
CA LEU A 112 7.57 -1.09 7.34
C LEU A 112 8.49 -1.60 8.44
N VAL A 113 7.94 -2.36 9.37
CA VAL A 113 8.70 -2.95 10.48
C VAL A 113 9.22 -4.31 10.03
N PHE A 114 10.53 -4.42 9.89
CA PHE A 114 11.22 -5.68 9.63
C PHE A 114 11.77 -6.27 10.92
N ILE A 115 11.51 -7.55 11.16
CA ILE A 115 12.03 -8.34 12.27
C ILE A 115 12.60 -9.62 11.69
N ARG A 116 13.80 -10.00 12.12
CA ARG A 116 14.35 -11.36 11.94
C ARG A 116 14.76 -11.91 13.29
N SER A 117 14.22 -13.07 13.63
CA SER A 117 14.53 -13.81 14.84
C SER A 117 15.83 -14.62 14.69
N ASP A 118 16.39 -15.07 15.82
CA ASP A 118 17.62 -15.87 15.84
C ASP A 118 17.46 -17.25 15.18
N ASP A 119 16.24 -17.78 15.13
CA ASP A 119 15.88 -19.03 14.43
C ASP A 119 15.72 -18.86 12.90
N GLY A 120 15.94 -17.64 12.39
CA GLY A 120 15.81 -17.31 10.97
C GLY A 120 14.40 -16.94 10.53
N ALA A 121 13.40 -17.02 11.40
CA ALA A 121 12.06 -16.52 11.10
C ALA A 121 12.12 -15.01 10.84
N MET A 122 11.38 -14.54 9.83
CA MET A 122 11.34 -13.11 9.51
C MET A 122 9.90 -12.64 9.39
N GLN A 123 9.69 -11.35 9.64
CA GLN A 123 8.40 -10.68 9.48
C GLN A 123 8.60 -9.28 8.92
N LEU A 124 7.81 -8.90 7.93
CA LEU A 124 7.68 -7.54 7.42
C LEU A 124 6.26 -7.07 7.65
N ASN A 125 6.09 -6.06 8.49
CA ASN A 125 4.80 -5.58 8.92
C ASN A 125 4.52 -4.15 8.46
N MET A 126 3.27 -3.85 8.14
CA MET A 126 2.77 -2.51 7.86
C MET A 126 1.90 -2.02 9.02
N GLY A 127 2.01 -0.74 9.38
CA GLY A 127 1.13 -0.10 10.36
C GLY A 127 0.02 0.73 9.72
N ILE A 128 -1.24 0.49 10.09
CA ILE A 128 -2.38 1.38 9.81
C ILE A 128 -2.73 2.14 11.09
N LEU A 129 -2.83 3.46 11.01
CA LEU A 129 -3.00 4.34 12.17
C LEU A 129 -4.47 4.59 12.48
N THR A 130 -4.80 4.58 13.78
CA THR A 130 -6.10 5.03 14.33
C THR A 130 -6.00 6.39 15.01
N SER A 131 -4.78 6.85 15.30
CA SER A 131 -4.47 8.22 15.76
C SER A 131 -2.98 8.54 15.49
N ALA A 132 -2.52 9.71 15.92
CA ALA A 132 -1.10 10.08 15.80
C ALA A 132 -0.14 9.11 16.53
N SER A 133 -0.59 8.46 17.60
CA SER A 133 0.22 7.57 18.45
C SER A 133 -0.23 6.10 18.44
N SER A 134 -1.42 5.79 17.90
CA SER A 134 -2.00 4.44 17.90
C SER A 134 -2.26 3.89 16.50
N GLY A 135 -2.24 2.57 16.39
CA GLY A 135 -2.52 1.85 15.16
C GLY A 135 -2.41 0.35 15.33
N TYR A 136 -2.68 -0.37 14.25
CA TYR A 136 -2.54 -1.82 14.18
C TYR A 136 -1.46 -2.21 13.16
N SER A 137 -0.83 -3.36 13.39
CA SER A 137 0.25 -3.89 12.56
C SER A 137 -0.21 -5.14 11.83
N PHE A 138 0.07 -5.23 10.53
CA PHE A 138 -0.35 -6.31 9.64
C PHE A 138 0.87 -6.95 8.97
N LEU A 139 0.96 -8.27 9.04
CA LEU A 139 2.07 -9.05 8.46
C LEU A 139 1.94 -9.14 6.93
N LEU A 140 2.80 -8.43 6.20
CA LEU A 140 2.78 -8.49 4.74
C LEU A 140 3.61 -9.64 4.17
N ALA A 141 4.77 -9.93 4.76
CA ALA A 141 5.67 -11.00 4.32
C ALA A 141 6.34 -11.69 5.51
N ASP A 142 6.57 -13.00 5.37
CA ASP A 142 7.22 -13.86 6.37
C ASP A 142 8.39 -14.69 5.79
N SER A 143 8.80 -14.41 4.56
CA SER A 143 9.95 -15.04 3.90
C SER A 143 10.75 -14.05 3.06
N ASP A 144 12.05 -14.32 2.89
CA ASP A 144 12.97 -13.49 2.09
C ASP A 144 12.46 -13.30 0.65
N ASN A 145 11.91 -14.36 0.05
CA ASN A 145 11.40 -14.34 -1.31
C ASN A 145 10.19 -13.40 -1.42
N GLN A 146 9.25 -13.50 -0.48
CA GLN A 146 8.09 -12.60 -0.44
C GLN A 146 8.52 -11.15 -0.18
N LEU A 147 9.47 -10.92 0.73
CA LEU A 147 9.91 -9.57 1.08
C LEU A 147 10.39 -8.78 -0.14
N LYS A 148 11.34 -9.34 -0.91
CA LYS A 148 11.91 -8.63 -2.07
C LYS A 148 10.87 -8.40 -3.15
N GLN A 149 10.04 -9.41 -3.43
CA GLN A 149 8.99 -9.30 -4.43
C GLN A 149 7.92 -8.29 -4.03
N LEU A 150 7.54 -8.26 -2.74
CA LEU A 150 6.58 -7.30 -2.20
C LEU A 150 7.12 -5.88 -2.29
N VAL A 151 8.35 -5.63 -1.83
CA VAL A 151 8.98 -4.29 -1.89
C VAL A 151 9.09 -3.79 -3.31
N ASN A 152 9.44 -4.67 -4.26
CA ASN A 152 9.49 -4.30 -5.67
C ASN A 152 8.10 -4.02 -6.22
N GLY A 153 7.09 -4.85 -5.90
CA GLY A 153 5.70 -4.63 -6.31
C GLY A 153 5.12 -3.35 -5.73
N MET A 154 5.52 -2.94 -4.52
CA MET A 154 5.07 -1.69 -3.91
C MET A 154 5.50 -0.45 -4.70
N LYS A 155 6.60 -0.50 -5.45
CA LYS A 155 7.08 0.66 -6.25
C LYS A 155 6.18 0.96 -7.44
N ASP A 156 5.38 -0.02 -7.88
CA ASP A 156 4.52 0.07 -9.07
C ASP A 156 3.10 -0.37 -8.73
N LEU A 157 2.40 0.49 -7.97
CA LEU A 157 1.06 0.15 -7.45
C LEU A 157 -0.03 0.16 -8.54
N ASP A 158 0.15 0.96 -9.57
CA ASP A 158 -0.86 1.17 -10.62
C ASP A 158 -1.04 -0.06 -11.51
N ASN A 159 -0.04 -0.94 -11.56
CA ASN A 159 -0.06 -2.20 -12.32
C ASN A 159 -0.50 -3.42 -11.49
N ILE A 160 -0.93 -3.23 -10.23
CA ILE A 160 -1.38 -4.33 -9.39
C ILE A 160 -2.76 -4.83 -9.84
N SER A 161 -2.95 -6.15 -9.90
CA SER A 161 -4.25 -6.75 -10.17
C SER A 161 -5.31 -6.32 -9.14
N SER A 162 -6.59 -6.29 -9.52
CA SER A 162 -7.70 -5.99 -8.61
C SER A 162 -8.39 -7.24 -8.05
N ARG A 163 -7.80 -8.43 -8.27
CA ARG A 163 -8.42 -9.75 -8.05
C ARG A 163 -9.00 -9.94 -6.65
N TYR A 164 -8.31 -9.47 -5.62
CA TYR A 164 -8.67 -9.66 -4.22
C TYR A 164 -9.28 -8.40 -3.59
N ARG A 165 -9.39 -7.29 -4.33
CA ARG A 165 -9.85 -5.99 -3.82
C ARG A 165 -11.17 -6.08 -3.05
N ARG A 166 -12.17 -6.77 -3.60
CA ARG A 166 -13.48 -6.97 -2.94
C ARG A 166 -13.35 -7.74 -1.62
N GLY A 167 -12.55 -8.79 -1.60
CA GLY A 167 -12.34 -9.59 -0.39
C GLY A 167 -11.58 -8.81 0.70
N ILE A 168 -10.67 -7.92 0.29
CA ILE A 168 -9.97 -7.01 1.20
C ILE A 168 -10.93 -5.96 1.75
N GLU A 169 -11.74 -5.33 0.90
CA GLU A 169 -12.74 -4.34 1.31
C GLU A 169 -13.69 -4.90 2.38
N GLN A 170 -14.13 -6.15 2.21
CA GLN A 170 -14.98 -6.86 3.18
C GLN A 170 -14.32 -7.03 4.56
N LEU A 171 -12.98 -7.03 4.66
CA LEU A 171 -12.29 -7.10 5.97
C LEU A 171 -12.47 -5.83 6.79
N PHE A 172 -12.67 -4.70 6.11
CA PHE A 172 -12.81 -3.39 6.73
C PHE A 172 -14.27 -2.94 6.85
N GLN A 173 -15.21 -3.74 6.31
CA GLN A 173 -16.64 -3.55 6.48
C GLN A 173 -17.08 -4.18 7.80
N ASN A 174 -17.86 -3.42 8.57
CA ASN A 174 -18.52 -3.89 9.79
C ASN A 174 -19.71 -4.78 9.42
#